data_AF-A0A0N8PNW1-F1
#
_entry.id   AF-A0A0N8PNW1-F1
#
_cell.length_a   1.000
_cell.length_b   1.000
_cell.length_c   1.000
_cell.angle_alpha   90.00
_cell.angle_beta   90.00
_cell.angle_gamma   90.00
#
_symmetry.space_group_name_H-M   'P 1'
#
loop_
_entity.id
_entity.type
_entity.pdbx_description
1 polymer ?
#
loop_
_entity_poly.entity_id
_entity_poly.type
_entity_poly.pdbx_seq_one_letter_code
_entity_poly.pdbx_strand_id
1 'polypeptide(L)'
;MAQINIVNESTIQISVTLEDAKRMVQEAARDVKRYASDIVTIYEKMPFFDYTSFCFYAYDSAKLFEWVLGTDPREYHSFSLDAPDSFFYTLYGGVAALYDAAKESVKEQMLQA
;
A
#
# COMPACT_ATOMS: atom_id res chain seq x y z
N MET A 1 -7.68 -6.33 9.82
CA MET A 1 -6.33 -6.77 9.46
C MET A 1 -6.50 -7.72 8.30
N ALA A 2 -5.59 -7.66 7.33
CA ALA A 2 -5.65 -8.51 6.16
C ALA A 2 -5.66 -9.99 6.56
N GLN A 3 -6.38 -10.81 5.80
CA GLN A 3 -6.36 -12.26 5.96
C GLN A 3 -5.37 -12.85 4.97
N ILE A 4 -4.46 -13.68 5.47
CA ILE A 4 -3.48 -14.40 4.64
C ILE A 4 -3.85 -15.88 4.67
N ASN A 5 -4.15 -16.41 3.49
CA ASN A 5 -4.39 -17.82 3.24
C ASN A 5 -3.17 -18.40 2.52
N ILE A 6 -2.46 -19.34 3.17
CA ILE A 6 -1.34 -20.03 2.55
C ILE A 6 -1.93 -21.08 1.60
N VAL A 7 -1.75 -20.87 0.29
CA VAL A 7 -2.23 -21.79 -0.75
C VAL A 7 -1.26 -22.98 -0.88
N ASN A 8 0.04 -22.70 -0.80
CA ASN A 8 1.12 -23.70 -0.74
C ASN A 8 2.42 -23.05 -0.21
N GLU A 9 3.52 -23.81 -0.16
CA GLU A 9 4.83 -23.36 0.36
C GLU A 9 5.38 -22.10 -0.32
N SER A 10 4.94 -21.77 -1.53
CA SER A 10 5.43 -20.64 -2.33
C SER A 10 4.35 -19.63 -2.71
N THR A 11 3.09 -19.87 -2.36
CA THR A 11 1.94 -19.08 -2.81
C THR A 11 1.03 -18.72 -1.66
N ILE A 12 0.74 -17.42 -1.52
CA ILE A 12 -0.26 -16.90 -0.58
C ILE A 12 -1.41 -16.21 -1.32
N GLN A 13 -2.59 -16.25 -0.73
CA GLN A 13 -3.72 -15.42 -1.12
C GLN A 13 -3.99 -14.45 0.02
N ILE A 14 -4.04 -13.17 -0.32
CA ILE A 14 -4.28 -12.09 0.62
C ILE A 14 -5.70 -11.59 0.36
N SER A 15 -6.56 -11.61 1.37
CA SER A 15 -7.87 -10.98 1.31
C SER A 15 -7.89 -9.73 2.18
N VAL A 16 -8.26 -8.59 1.60
CA VAL A 16 -8.38 -7.30 2.30
C VAL A 16 -9.79 -6.74 2.20
N THR A 17 -10.16 -5.96 3.19
CA THR A 17 -11.50 -5.36 3.29
C THR A 17 -11.42 -3.84 3.20
N LEU A 18 -12.55 -3.18 2.96
CA LEU A 18 -12.67 -1.72 3.07
C LEU A 18 -12.10 -1.17 4.40
N GLU A 19 -12.31 -1.89 5.50
CA GLU A 19 -11.82 -1.47 6.81
C GLU A 19 -10.29 -1.52 6.89
N ASP A 20 -9.64 -2.43 6.16
CA ASP A 20 -8.19 -2.47 6.03
C ASP A 20 -7.65 -1.26 5.27
N ALA A 21 -8.32 -0.84 4.18
CA ALA A 21 -7.96 0.41 3.48
C ALA A 21 -8.04 1.63 4.41
N LYS A 22 -9.12 1.74 5.20
CA LYS A 22 -9.27 2.83 6.18
C LYS A 22 -8.13 2.83 7.20
N ARG A 23 -7.76 1.65 7.72
CA ARG A 23 -6.65 1.52 8.68
C ARG A 23 -5.31 1.89 8.04
N MET A 24 -5.06 1.47 6.80
CA MET A 24 -3.86 1.87 6.05
C MET A 24 -3.77 3.38 5.91
N VAL A 25 -4.87 4.04 5.51
CA VAL A 25 -4.91 5.51 5.39
C VAL A 25 -4.68 6.18 6.75
N GLN A 26 -5.29 5.68 7.82
CA GLN A 26 -5.11 6.21 9.17
C GLN A 26 -3.66 6.06 9.65
N GLU A 27 -3.02 4.93 9.38
CA GLU A 27 -1.62 4.71 9.75
C GLU A 27 -0.68 5.60 8.92
N ALA A 28 -0.91 5.71 7.62
CA ALA A 28 -0.19 6.62 6.74
C ALA A 28 -0.31 8.08 7.21
N ALA A 29 -1.50 8.49 7.67
CA ALA A 29 -1.74 9.83 8.19
C ALA A 29 -1.04 10.10 9.54
N ARG A 30 -0.80 9.06 10.37
CA ARG A 30 -0.09 9.21 11.65
C ARG A 30 1.40 9.49 11.48
N ASP A 31 2.00 8.94 10.42
CA ASP A 31 3.42 9.10 10.13
C ASP A 31 3.67 9.24 8.63
N VAL A 32 3.22 10.37 8.08
CA VAL A 32 3.32 10.66 6.64
C VAL A 32 4.76 10.56 6.15
N LYS A 33 5.74 10.98 6.98
CA LYS A 33 7.16 10.95 6.62
C LYS A 33 7.67 9.51 6.42
N ARG A 34 7.28 8.58 7.28
CA ARG A 34 7.64 7.16 7.17
C ARG A 34 7.07 6.51 5.91
N TYR A 35 5.83 6.87 5.55
CA TYR A 35 5.10 6.27 4.42
C TYR A 35 5.14 7.14 3.15
N ALA A 36 5.99 8.18 3.11
CA ALA A 36 5.96 9.19 2.06
C ALA A 36 6.15 8.61 0.65
N SER A 37 7.09 7.67 0.50
CA SER A 37 7.36 6.99 -0.78
C SER A 37 6.16 6.15 -1.24
N ASP A 38 5.52 5.43 -0.32
CA ASP A 38 4.34 4.62 -0.60
C ASP A 38 3.16 5.51 -0.99
N ILE A 39 2.91 6.60 -0.25
CA ILE A 39 1.83 7.55 -0.53
C ILE A 39 1.99 8.15 -1.93
N VAL A 40 3.18 8.65 -2.26
CA VAL A 40 3.47 9.24 -3.58
C VAL A 40 3.29 8.20 -4.68
N THR A 41 3.81 7.00 -4.49
CA THR A 41 3.74 5.93 -5.49
C THR A 41 2.30 5.47 -5.71
N ILE A 42 1.54 5.23 -4.65
CA ILE A 42 0.14 4.82 -4.73
C ILE A 42 -0.68 5.89 -5.47
N TYR A 43 -0.53 7.16 -5.10
CA TYR A 43 -1.25 8.26 -5.74
C TYR A 43 -0.91 8.41 -7.22
N GLU A 44 0.37 8.36 -7.57
CA GLU A 44 0.81 8.58 -8.95
C GLU A 44 0.58 7.37 -9.83
N LYS A 45 0.71 6.15 -9.30
CA LYS A 45 0.71 4.92 -10.11
C LYS A 45 -0.65 4.27 -10.22
N MET A 46 -1.47 4.22 -9.16
CA MET A 46 -2.77 3.53 -9.20
C MET A 46 -3.66 3.92 -10.39
N PRO A 47 -3.77 5.20 -10.81
CA PRO A 47 -4.61 5.57 -11.95
C PRO A 47 -4.17 4.93 -13.29
N PHE A 48 -2.89 4.59 -13.44
CA PHE A 48 -2.38 3.92 -14.65
C PHE A 48 -2.70 2.42 -14.70
N PHE A 49 -3.20 1.85 -13.60
CA PHE A 49 -3.56 0.44 -13.46
C PHE A 49 -5.06 0.27 -13.15
N ASP A 50 -5.90 1.17 -13.68
CA ASP A 50 -7.36 1.17 -13.46
C ASP A 50 -7.76 1.11 -11.98
N TYR A 51 -6.90 1.59 -11.09
CA TYR A 51 -7.02 1.55 -9.62
C TYR A 51 -7.01 0.14 -9.01
N THR A 52 -7.63 -0.85 -9.63
CA THR A 52 -7.82 -2.20 -9.07
C THR A 52 -6.74 -3.20 -9.46
N SER A 53 -5.97 -2.92 -10.52
CA SER A 53 -4.89 -3.82 -11.00
C SER A 53 -3.51 -3.40 -10.50
N PHE A 54 -3.44 -2.56 -9.48
CA PHE A 54 -2.18 -2.02 -8.97
C PHE A 54 -1.41 -3.04 -8.11
N CYS A 55 -0.14 -3.28 -8.45
CA CYS A 55 0.76 -4.12 -7.67
C CYS A 55 1.71 -3.27 -6.82
N PHE A 56 1.55 -3.31 -5.50
CA PHE A 56 2.35 -2.54 -4.54
C PHE A 56 3.85 -2.90 -4.55
N TYR A 57 4.21 -4.15 -4.90
CA TYR A 57 5.60 -4.64 -4.88
C TYR A 57 6.42 -4.25 -6.11
N ALA A 58 5.79 -3.73 -7.16
CA ALA A 58 6.49 -3.34 -8.38
C ALA A 58 7.39 -2.10 -8.22
N TYR A 59 7.25 -1.36 -7.12
CA TYR A 59 7.86 -0.05 -6.92
C TYR A 59 8.68 0.08 -5.63
N ASP A 60 9.03 -1.03 -4.99
CA ASP A 60 9.77 -1.06 -3.70
C ASP A 60 9.09 -0.23 -2.58
N SER A 61 7.79 0.05 -2.74
CA SER A 61 6.97 0.89 -1.87
C SER A 61 5.94 0.04 -1.12
N ALA A 62 6.43 -0.90 -0.31
CA ALA A 62 5.61 -1.93 0.31
C ALA A 62 5.36 -1.72 1.81
N LYS A 63 5.96 -0.72 2.46
CA LYS A 63 5.94 -0.60 3.93
C LYS A 63 4.53 -0.51 4.52
N LEU A 64 3.63 0.21 3.86
CA LEU A 64 2.23 0.33 4.29
C LEU A 64 1.46 -1.00 4.12
N PHE A 65 1.83 -1.76 3.09
CA PHE A 65 1.24 -3.06 2.79
C PHE A 65 1.79 -4.14 3.73
N GLU A 66 3.10 -4.17 3.96
CA GLU A 66 3.77 -5.01 4.98
C GLU A 66 3.17 -4.77 6.37
N TRP A 67 2.87 -3.51 6.73
CA TRP A 67 2.20 -3.19 7.99
C TRP A 67 0.80 -3.81 8.09
N VAL A 68 0.01 -3.77 7.01
CA VAL A 68 -1.36 -4.33 7.04
C VAL A 68 -1.37 -5.85 7.03
N LEU A 69 -0.36 -6.47 6.40
CA LEU A 69 -0.15 -7.91 6.34
C LEU A 69 0.48 -8.47 7.62
N GLY A 70 1.28 -7.67 8.33
CA GLY A 70 2.07 -8.13 9.47
C GLY A 70 3.22 -9.06 9.12
N THR A 71 3.48 -9.28 7.82
CA THR A 71 4.56 -10.12 7.28
C THR A 71 5.04 -9.53 5.95
N ASP A 72 6.26 -9.87 5.54
CA ASP A 72 6.77 -9.55 4.21
C ASP A 72 6.34 -10.65 3.22
N PRO A 73 5.41 -10.40 2.30
CA PRO A 73 4.97 -11.40 1.34
C PRO A 73 6.04 -11.70 0.28
N ARG A 74 7.17 -10.97 0.21
CA ARG A 74 8.35 -11.37 -0.59
C ARG A 74 8.99 -12.67 -0.09
N GLU A 75 8.66 -13.10 1.13
CA GLU A 75 8.99 -14.44 1.62
C GLU A 75 8.29 -15.54 0.80
N TYR A 76 7.26 -15.19 0.03
CA TYR A 76 6.53 -16.09 -0.86
C TYR A 76 6.79 -15.72 -2.33
N HIS A 77 7.03 -16.73 -3.18
CA HIS A 77 7.35 -16.52 -4.59
C HIS A 77 6.16 -16.04 -5.45
N SER A 78 4.94 -16.23 -4.96
CA SER A 78 3.69 -15.87 -5.63
C SER A 78 2.67 -15.37 -4.61
N PHE A 79 1.94 -14.31 -4.96
CA PHE A 79 0.79 -13.88 -4.17
C PHE A 79 -0.34 -13.35 -5.05
N SER A 80 -1.58 -13.52 -4.59
CA SER A 80 -2.77 -12.88 -5.15
C SER A 80 -3.43 -11.98 -4.12
N LEU A 81 -4.00 -10.87 -4.58
CA LEU A 81 -4.78 -9.95 -3.74
C LEU A 81 -6.24 -10.03 -4.14
N ASP A 82 -7.07 -10.45 -3.19
CA ASP A 82 -8.51 -10.41 -3.26
C ASP A 82 -9.00 -9.19 -2.45
N ALA A 83 -9.46 -8.18 -3.18
CA ALA A 83 -9.86 -6.90 -2.62
C ALA A 83 -11.12 -6.39 -3.33
N PRO A 84 -12.14 -5.90 -2.61
CA PRO A 84 -13.27 -5.25 -3.25
C PRO A 84 -12.87 -3.89 -3.81
N ASP A 85 -13.52 -3.41 -4.89
CA ASP A 85 -13.26 -2.08 -5.47
C ASP A 85 -13.26 -0.95 -4.44
N SER A 86 -14.16 -1.05 -3.45
CA SER A 86 -14.24 -0.12 -2.32
C SER A 86 -12.93 0.04 -1.53
N PHE A 87 -12.11 -1.02 -1.45
CA PHE A 87 -10.77 -0.97 -0.86
C PHE A 87 -9.88 -0.02 -1.66
N PHE A 88 -9.78 -0.23 -2.97
CA PHE A 88 -8.91 0.56 -3.84
C PHE A 88 -9.31 2.03 -3.88
N TYR A 89 -10.60 2.33 -4.02
CA TYR A 89 -11.08 3.72 -4.05
C TYR A 89 -10.90 4.44 -2.71
N THR A 90 -11.09 3.73 -1.59
CA THR A 90 -10.87 4.30 -0.25
C THR A 90 -9.40 4.56 0.02
N LEU A 91 -8.53 3.61 -0.36
CA LEU A 91 -7.09 3.78 -0.26
C LEU A 91 -6.62 4.96 -1.11
N TYR A 92 -7.01 5.00 -2.39
CA TYR A 92 -6.64 6.07 -3.30
C TYR A 92 -7.12 7.44 -2.81
N GLY A 93 -8.39 7.57 -2.43
CA GLY A 93 -8.94 8.82 -1.92
C GLY A 93 -8.27 9.29 -0.63
N GLY A 94 -7.96 8.38 0.28
CA GLY A 94 -7.25 8.70 1.51
C GLY A 94 -5.80 9.12 1.29
N VAL A 95 -5.10 8.41 0.39
CA VAL A 95 -3.71 8.73 0.00
C VAL A 95 -3.64 10.06 -0.75
N ALA A 96 -4.62 10.36 -1.61
CA ALA A 96 -4.70 11.65 -2.30
C ALA A 96 -4.73 12.84 -1.34
N ALA A 97 -5.41 12.70 -0.20
CA ALA A 97 -5.44 13.74 0.84
C ALA A 97 -4.09 13.94 1.55
N LEU A 98 -3.18 12.97 1.49
CA LEU A 98 -1.85 13.01 2.12
C LEU A 98 -0.73 13.34 1.12
N TYR A 99 -1.03 13.37 -0.18
CA TYR A 99 -0.04 13.41 -1.25
C TYR A 99 0.92 14.60 -1.17
N ASP A 100 0.42 15.81 -0.97
CA ASP A 100 1.25 17.02 -0.97
C ASP A 100 2.28 16.98 0.19
N ALA A 101 1.83 16.61 1.39
CA ALA A 101 2.71 16.48 2.56
C ALA A 101 3.74 15.35 2.40
N ALA A 102 3.33 14.23 1.80
CA ALA A 102 4.26 13.14 1.48
C ALA A 102 5.31 13.58 0.43
N LYS A 103 4.90 14.33 -0.59
CA LYS A 103 5.80 14.83 -1.64
C LYS A 103 6.84 15.79 -1.07
N GLU A 104 6.46 16.66 -0.14
CA GLU A 104 7.41 17.52 0.60
C GLU A 104 8.37 16.67 1.43
N SER A 105 7.85 15.67 2.15
CA SER A 105 8.68 14.76 2.97
C SER A 105 9.72 14.00 2.14
N VAL A 106 9.36 13.53 0.93
CA VAL A 106 10.32 12.88 0.01
C VAL A 106 11.40 13.85 -0.43
N LYS A 107 11.05 15.10 -0.80
CA LYS A 107 12.04 16.11 -1.19
C LYS A 107 13.02 16.42 -0.07
N GLU A 108 12.53 16.58 1.16
CA GLU A 108 13.38 16.80 2.33
C GLU A 108 14.36 15.65 2.58
N GLN A 109 13.90 14.40 2.41
CA GLN A 109 14.76 13.22 2.56
C GLN A 109 15.86 13.16 1.50
N MET A 110 15.59 13.59 0.26
CA MET A 110 16.60 13.66 -0.81
C MET A 110 17.62 14.79 -0.62
N LEU A 111 17.24 15.88 0.08
CA LEU A 111 18.13 17.00 0.39
C LEU A 111 19.06 16.71 1.60
N GLN A 112 18.76 15.68 2.39
CA GLN A 112 19.52 15.29 3.58
C GLN A 112 20.41 14.05 3.37
N ALA A 113 20.38 13.44 2.18
CA ALA A 113 21.17 12.27 1.79
C ALA A 113 22.39 12.67 0.94
#